data_AF-A0AAV4ILT1-F1
#
_entry.id   AF-A0AAV4ILT1-F1
#
_cell.length_a   1.000
_cell.length_b   1.000
_cell.length_c   1.000
_cell.angle_alpha   90.00
_cell.angle_beta   90.00
_cell.angle_gamma   90.00
#
_symmetry.space_group_name_H-M   'P 1'
#
loop_
_entity.id
_entity.type
_entity.pdbx_description
1 polymer ?
#
loop_
_entity_poly.entity_id
_entity_poly.type
_entity_poly.pdbx_seq_one_letter_code
_entity_poly.pdbx_strand_id
1 'polypeptide(L)'
;MENYQLANKAVRKKMKEAKEKWIDDQCVAIEQATRDPPEADDRPPIQKSEVEAAVKSLKLGKAPGVDNIPSELLKAGGEEVNNILTAVSTNME
;
A
#
# COMPACT_ATOMS: atom_id res chain seq x y z
N MET A 1 21.84 -1.09 51.22
CA MET A 1 22.52 -1.23 49.91
C MET A 1 21.53 -1.64 48.82
N GLU A 2 20.57 -2.52 49.12
CA GLU A 2 19.53 -3.04 48.20
C GLU A 2 18.60 -1.95 47.61
N ASN A 3 18.16 -0.96 48.41
CA ASN A 3 17.33 0.15 47.92
C ASN A 3 17.99 1.00 46.81
N TYR A 4 19.32 1.18 46.88
CA TYR A 4 20.06 1.94 45.88
C TYR A 4 20.13 1.18 44.54
N GLN A 5 20.31 -0.14 44.60
CA GLN A 5 20.32 -0.98 43.39
C GLN A 5 18.96 -1.00 42.69
N LEU A 6 17.88 -1.10 43.46
CA LEU A 6 16.51 -1.03 42.93
C LEU A 6 16.20 0.33 42.30
N ALA A 7 16.59 1.43 42.96
CA ALA A 7 16.43 2.78 42.43
C ALA A 7 17.21 2.96 41.11
N ASN A 8 18.48 2.55 41.05
CA ASN A 8 19.29 2.63 39.83
C ASN A 8 18.74 1.77 38.70
N LYS A 9 18.20 0.59 39.01
CA LYS A 9 17.55 -0.30 38.03
C LYS A 9 16.29 0.37 37.44
N ALA A 10 15.46 0.98 38.29
CA ALA A 10 14.28 1.71 37.84
C ALA A 10 14.63 2.93 36.97
N VAL A 11 15.64 3.70 37.36
CA VAL A 11 16.14 4.84 36.58
C VAL A 11 16.63 4.39 35.21
N ARG A 12 17.44 3.32 35.14
CA ARG A 12 17.92 2.77 33.85
C ARG A 12 16.79 2.28 32.96
N LYS A 13 15.78 1.62 33.54
CA LYS A 13 14.58 1.19 32.81
C LYS A 13 13.83 2.39 32.22
N LYS A 14 13.59 3.43 33.03
CA LYS A 14 12.92 4.65 32.57
C LYS A 14 13.70 5.39 31.50
N MET A 15 15.02 5.46 31.63
CA MET A 15 15.90 6.03 30.61
C MET A 15 15.83 5.25 29.29
N LYS A 16 15.76 3.91 29.36
CA LYS A 16 15.59 3.06 28.18
C LYS A 16 14.23 3.31 27.50
N GLU A 17 13.14 3.28 28.26
CA GLU A 17 11.79 3.55 27.75
C GLU A 17 11.69 4.93 27.09
N ALA A 18 12.24 5.97 27.73
CA ALA A 18 12.24 7.33 27.20
C ALA A 18 13.08 7.44 25.92
N LYS A 19 14.23 6.75 25.86
CA LYS A 19 15.07 6.71 24.66
C LYS A 19 14.36 6.00 23.51
N GLU A 20 13.73 4.85 23.76
CA GLU A 20 12.99 4.11 22.74
C GLU A 20 11.83 4.95 22.18
N LYS A 21 11.04 5.59 23.07
CA LYS A 21 9.99 6.50 22.63
C LYS A 21 10.54 7.67 21.81
N TRP A 22 11.64 8.28 22.25
CA TRP A 22 12.26 9.41 21.52
C TRP A 22 12.71 8.98 20.12
N ILE A 23 13.31 7.79 19.98
CA ILE A 23 13.71 7.27 18.68
C ILE A 23 12.49 7.03 17.78
N ASP A 24 11.43 6.42 18.32
CA ASP A 24 10.19 6.14 17.59
C ASP A 24 9.54 7.44 17.07
N ASP A 25 9.42 8.44 17.95
CA ASP A 25 8.89 9.76 17.58
C ASP A 25 9.73 10.42 16.46
N GLN A 26 11.07 10.27 16.49
CA GLN A 26 11.95 10.79 15.44
C GLN A 26 11.78 10.03 14.11
N CYS A 27 11.63 8.71 14.14
CA CYS A 27 11.37 7.91 12.94
C CYS A 27 10.06 8.35 12.27
N VAL A 28 8.98 8.47 13.05
CA VAL A 28 7.67 8.92 12.54
C VAL A 28 7.77 10.33 11.93
N ALA A 29 8.48 11.24 12.58
CA ALA A 29 8.66 12.60 12.05
C ALA A 29 9.39 12.62 10.70
N ILE A 30 10.41 11.77 10.53
CA ILE A 30 11.13 11.64 9.25
C ILE A 30 10.21 11.09 8.18
N GLU A 31 9.49 9.99 8.45
CA GLU A 31 8.58 9.36 7.51
C GLU A 31 7.52 10.35 7.01
N GLN A 32 6.95 11.13 7.92
CA GLN A 32 5.97 12.17 7.58
C GLN A 32 6.58 13.30 6.73
N ALA A 33 7.80 13.74 7.05
CA ALA A 33 8.47 14.79 6.30
C ALA A 33 8.90 14.36 4.89
N THR A 34 9.20 13.07 4.70
CA THR A 34 9.58 12.50 3.40
C THR A 34 8.38 12.03 2.58
N ARG A 35 7.18 12.05 3.15
CA ARG A 35 5.98 11.64 2.44
C ARG A 35 5.63 12.71 1.42
N ASP A 36 5.62 12.34 0.15
CA ASP A 36 5.11 13.21 -0.90
C ASP A 36 3.66 13.59 -0.58
N PRO A 37 3.27 14.87 -0.76
CA PRO A 37 1.88 15.27 -0.69
C PRO A 37 1.03 14.39 -1.60
N PRO A 38 -0.24 14.11 -1.26
CA PRO A 38 -1.14 13.50 -2.23
C PRO A 38 -1.22 14.45 -3.42
N GLU A 39 -0.62 14.04 -4.55
CA GLU A 39 -0.77 14.75 -5.81
C GLU A 39 -2.27 14.79 -6.14
N ALA A 40 -2.77 15.98 -6.49
CA ALA A 40 -4.08 16.08 -7.08
C ALA A 40 -4.05 15.22 -8.35
N ASP A 41 -4.86 14.16 -8.37
CA ASP A 41 -4.93 13.28 -9.53
C ASP A 41 -5.73 13.98 -10.63
N ASP A 42 -5.05 14.88 -11.35
CA ASP A 42 -5.60 15.63 -12.49
C ASP A 42 -5.72 14.74 -13.74
N ARG A 43 -5.42 13.43 -13.63
CA ARG A 43 -5.58 12.50 -14.75
C ARG A 43 -7.07 12.32 -15.06
N PRO A 44 -7.41 12.18 -16.35
CA PRO A 44 -8.80 11.90 -16.72
C PRO A 44 -9.25 10.57 -16.09
N PRO A 45 -10.55 10.42 -15.82
CA PRO A 45 -11.12 9.14 -15.42
C PRO A 45 -10.74 8.04 -16.42
N ILE A 46 -10.51 6.83 -15.91
CA ILE A 46 -10.12 5.66 -16.70
C ILE A 46 -11.10 5.46 -17.85
N GLN A 47 -10.60 5.48 -19.07
CA GLN A 47 -11.41 5.27 -20.26
C GLN A 47 -11.50 3.79 -20.60
N LYS A 48 -12.63 3.38 -21.20
CA LYS A 48 -12.83 2.00 -21.68
C LYS A 48 -11.74 1.55 -22.67
N SER A 49 -11.26 2.46 -23.50
CA SER A 49 -10.18 2.22 -24.47
C SER A 49 -8.85 1.89 -23.79
N GLU A 50 -8.55 2.53 -22.65
CA GLU A 50 -7.35 2.25 -21.85
C GLU A 50 -7.43 0.85 -21.24
N VAL A 51 -8.59 0.48 -20.70
CA VAL A 51 -8.84 -0.86 -20.16
C VAL A 51 -8.69 -1.92 -21.26
N GLU A 52 -9.26 -1.69 -22.43
CA GLU A 52 -9.15 -2.61 -23.55
C GLU A 52 -7.69 -2.77 -24.04
N ALA A 53 -6.96 -1.66 -24.15
CA ALA A 53 -5.54 -1.69 -24.50
C ALA A 53 -4.71 -2.45 -23.44
N ALA A 54 -4.99 -2.22 -22.16
CA ALA A 54 -4.35 -2.91 -21.04
C ALA A 54 -4.60 -4.41 -21.10
N VAL A 55 -5.86 -4.85 -21.26
CA VAL A 55 -6.23 -6.27 -21.39
C VAL A 55 -5.54 -6.91 -22.59
N LYS A 56 -5.48 -6.23 -23.74
CA LYS A 56 -4.75 -6.73 -24.93
C LYS A 56 -3.25 -6.85 -24.69
N SER A 57 -2.66 -5.95 -23.91
CA SER A 57 -1.22 -5.95 -23.60
C SER A 57 -0.78 -7.06 -22.63
N LEU A 58 -1.71 -7.73 -21.94
CA LEU A 58 -1.39 -8.79 -20.97
C LEU A 58 -0.62 -9.95 -21.63
N LYS A 59 0.44 -10.42 -20.99
CA LYS A 59 1.21 -11.58 -21.47
C LYS A 59 0.47 -12.86 -21.10
N LEU A 60 0.38 -13.79 -22.05
CA LEU A 60 -0.15 -15.14 -21.82
C LEU A 60 0.84 -15.99 -21.03
N GLY A 61 0.34 -17.02 -20.34
CA GLY A 61 1.13 -17.96 -19.55
C GLY A 61 1.65 -17.39 -18.23
N LYS A 62 1.02 -16.32 -17.73
CA LYS A 62 1.28 -15.81 -16.38
C LYS A 62 0.52 -16.62 -15.35
N ALA A 63 1.14 -16.83 -14.19
CA ALA A 63 0.45 -17.46 -13.07
C ALA A 63 -0.74 -16.59 -12.65
N PRO A 64 -1.92 -17.20 -12.39
CA PRO A 64 -3.09 -16.46 -11.94
C PRO A 64 -2.84 -15.84 -10.56
N GLY A 65 -3.55 -14.74 -10.28
CA GLY A 65 -3.43 -14.01 -9.01
C GLY A 65 -4.16 -14.71 -7.85
N VAL A 66 -4.36 -13.97 -6.75
CA VAL A 66 -5.15 -14.44 -5.59
C VAL A 66 -6.61 -14.73 -5.95
N ASP A 67 -7.11 -14.09 -7.00
CA ASP A 67 -8.42 -14.30 -7.60
C ASP A 67 -8.51 -15.60 -8.43
N ASN A 68 -7.36 -16.25 -8.68
CA ASN A 68 -7.22 -17.43 -9.52
C ASN A 68 -7.74 -17.24 -10.97
N ILE A 69 -7.69 -16.00 -11.49
CA ILE A 69 -8.13 -15.68 -12.86
C ILE A 69 -6.91 -15.56 -13.78
N PRO A 70 -6.75 -16.45 -14.79
CA PRO A 70 -5.66 -16.35 -15.76
C PRO A 70 -5.91 -15.24 -16.79
N SER A 71 -4.80 -14.70 -17.33
CA SER A 71 -4.80 -13.61 -18.33
C SER A 71 -5.56 -13.95 -19.63
N GLU A 72 -5.62 -15.23 -19.95
CA GLU A 72 -6.32 -15.81 -21.09
C GLU A 72 -7.82 -15.57 -21.01
N LEU A 73 -8.40 -15.73 -19.82
CA LEU A 73 -9.84 -15.52 -19.60
C LEU A 73 -10.20 -14.04 -19.70
N LEU A 74 -9.35 -13.16 -19.16
CA LEU A 74 -9.55 -11.71 -19.27
C LEU A 74 -9.52 -11.27 -20.74
N LYS A 75 -8.61 -11.83 -21.54
CA LYS A 75 -8.54 -11.57 -22.98
C LYS A 75 -9.70 -12.14 -23.78
N ALA A 76 -10.20 -13.33 -23.40
CA ALA A 76 -11.33 -13.97 -24.07
C ALA A 76 -12.69 -13.34 -23.70
N GLY A 77 -12.76 -12.65 -22.56
CA GLY A 77 -13.98 -12.06 -22.00
C GLY A 77 -14.62 -10.94 -22.83
N GLY A 78 -13.87 -10.34 -23.76
CA GLY A 78 -14.40 -9.34 -24.69
C GLY A 78 -14.92 -8.07 -24.01
N GLU A 79 -15.94 -7.45 -24.61
CA GLU A 79 -16.47 -6.15 -24.19
C GLU A 79 -17.13 -6.20 -22.80
N GLU A 80 -17.81 -7.29 -22.47
CA GLU A 80 -18.53 -7.43 -21.19
C GLU A 80 -17.57 -7.39 -20.00
N VAL A 81 -16.46 -8.13 -20.07
CA VAL A 81 -15.42 -8.12 -19.05
C VAL A 81 -14.75 -6.75 -18.98
N ASN A 82 -14.49 -6.09 -20.11
CA ASN A 82 -13.91 -4.75 -20.12
C ASN A 82 -14.84 -3.70 -19.47
N ASN A 83 -16.15 -3.80 -19.67
CA ASN A 83 -17.14 -2.91 -19.05
C ASN A 83 -17.14 -3.08 -17.52
N ILE A 84 -17.10 -4.32 -17.04
CA ILE A 84 -17.03 -4.62 -15.60
C ILE A 84 -15.70 -4.13 -15.01
N LEU A 85 -14.57 -4.40 -15.66
CA LEU A 85 -13.25 -3.95 -15.22
C LEU A 85 -13.15 -2.43 -15.14
N THR A 86 -13.75 -1.72 -16.11
CA THR A 86 -13.84 -0.25 -16.08
C THR A 86 -14.64 0.21 -14.87
N ALA A 87 -15.83 -0.38 -14.64
CA ALA A 87 -16.71 0.00 -13.54
C ALA A 87 -16.09 -0.23 -12.15
N VAL A 88 -15.36 -1.32 -11.95
CA VAL A 88 -14.65 -1.61 -10.70
C VAL A 88 -13.49 -0.63 -10.48
N SER A 89 -12.85 -0.19 -11.55
CA SER A 89 -11.69 0.72 -11.48
C SER A 89 -12.08 2.18 -11.26
N THR A 90 -13.31 2.57 -11.62
CA THR A 90 -13.83 3.93 -11.39
C THR A 90 -14.68 4.06 -10.13
N ASN A 91 -15.19 2.95 -9.58
CA ASN A 91 -16.02 2.95 -8.38
C ASN A 91 -15.32 2.22 -7.22
N MET A 92 -14.65 2.99 -6.38
CA MET A 92 -14.36 2.59 -5.00
C MET A 92 -14.56 3.81 -4.09
N GLU A 93 -15.81 4.06 -3.73
CA GLU A 93 -16.19 4.68 -2.45
C GLU A 93 -16.41 3.57 -1.41
#